data_AF-A0A7N0TEN4-F1
#
_entry.id   AF-A0A7N0TEN4-F1
#
_cell.length_a   1.000
_cell.length_b   1.000
_cell.length_c   1.000
_cell.angle_alpha   90.00
_cell.angle_beta   90.00
_cell.angle_gamma   90.00
#
_symmetry.space_group_name_H-M   'P 1'
#
loop_
_entity.id
_entity.type
_entity.pdbx_description
1 polymer ?
#
loop_
_entity_poly.entity_id
_entity_poly.type
_entity_poly.pdbx_seq_one_letter_code
_entity_poly.pdbx_strand_id
1 'polypeptide(L)'
;TIISELKAFSSATNPFSCLVRNNFKLIQEDYSTVLHHLRRRREKVARKAKLRKCIKKACGVCVTTACSLAAHTLTFIFMGPASVLSFIPCDAFNPKTLKFKFLRSGSLLKVGQQLDVAAKGTYILDRDFDTISRTVSRMHDEIERNKEITGFCLKRRKCKFSVQAAVKELRKSDVWFRKQLNELEEHVCLCLVTINRARALMIKEM
;
A
#
# COMPACT_ATOMS: atom_id res chain seq x y z
N THR A 1 28.79 -31.32 -28.68
CA THR A 1 29.33 -32.17 -27.58
C THR A 1 29.02 -31.49 -26.26
N ILE A 2 28.97 -32.20 -25.13
CA ILE A 2 28.67 -31.59 -23.81
C ILE A 2 29.59 -30.39 -23.51
N ILE A 3 30.86 -30.44 -23.92
CA ILE A 3 31.83 -29.35 -23.75
C ILE A 3 31.41 -28.07 -24.49
N SER A 4 30.85 -28.18 -25.71
CA SER A 4 30.38 -27.02 -26.46
C SER A 4 29.15 -26.37 -25.83
N GLU A 5 28.24 -27.17 -25.28
CA GLU A 5 27.06 -26.69 -24.55
C GLU A 5 27.45 -25.96 -23.26
N LEU A 6 28.35 -26.54 -22.47
CA LEU A 6 28.89 -25.91 -21.27
C LEU A 6 29.59 -24.59 -21.58
N LYS A 7 30.32 -24.52 -22.70
CA LYS A 7 30.97 -23.29 -23.14
C LYS A 7 29.92 -22.23 -23.48
N ALA A 8 28.89 -22.59 -24.25
CA ALA A 8 27.78 -21.70 -24.59
C ALA A 8 27.06 -21.18 -23.33
N PHE A 9 26.75 -22.07 -22.38
CA PHE A 9 26.15 -21.71 -21.10
C PHE A 9 27.02 -20.73 -20.30
N SER A 10 28.32 -21.00 -20.18
CA SER A 10 29.23 -20.12 -19.43
C SER A 10 29.33 -18.71 -20.03
N SER A 11 29.19 -18.58 -21.36
CA SER A 11 29.20 -17.31 -22.07
C SER A 11 27.84 -16.62 -22.14
N ALA A 12 26.75 -17.32 -21.81
CA ALA A 12 25.41 -16.77 -21.92
C ALA A 12 25.19 -15.63 -20.91
N THR A 13 24.51 -14.58 -21.37
CA THR A 13 24.02 -13.53 -20.47
C THR A 13 22.94 -14.12 -19.56
N ASN A 14 22.99 -13.78 -18.28
CA ASN A 14 22.01 -14.24 -17.32
C ASN A 14 20.68 -13.49 -17.53
N PRO A 15 19.55 -14.21 -17.70
CA PRO A 15 18.25 -13.60 -17.99
C PRO A 15 17.75 -12.68 -16.88
N PHE A 16 18.22 -12.84 -15.64
CA PHE A 16 17.80 -12.01 -14.51
C PHE A 16 18.68 -10.76 -14.30
N SER A 17 19.77 -10.59 -15.05
CA SER A 17 20.70 -9.47 -14.83
C SER A 17 20.07 -8.09 -15.04
N CYS A 18 19.06 -7.97 -15.92
CA CYS A 18 18.32 -6.71 -16.10
C CYS A 18 17.38 -6.42 -14.92
N LEU A 19 16.77 -7.47 -14.37
CA LEU A 19 15.80 -7.38 -13.30
C LEU A 19 16.45 -6.98 -11.97
N VAL A 20 17.60 -7.58 -11.64
CA VAL A 20 18.37 -7.27 -10.43
C VAL A 20 18.97 -5.86 -10.47
N ARG A 21 19.46 -5.40 -11.63
CA ARG A 21 20.22 -4.15 -11.72
C ARG A 21 19.37 -2.90 -11.46
N ASN A 22 18.19 -2.81 -12.09
CA ASN A 22 17.45 -1.54 -12.14
C ASN A 22 15.94 -1.69 -11.86
N ASN A 23 15.29 -2.77 -12.30
CA ASN A 23 13.82 -2.79 -12.36
C ASN A 23 13.17 -3.02 -10.99
N PHE A 24 13.65 -3.98 -10.19
CA PHE A 24 13.01 -4.28 -8.90
C PHE A 24 13.16 -3.14 -7.89
N LYS A 25 14.32 -2.48 -7.88
CA LYS A 25 14.56 -1.36 -6.96
C LYS A 25 13.65 -0.16 -7.26
N LEU A 26 13.53 0.21 -8.54
CA LEU A 26 12.63 1.30 -8.96
C LEU A 26 11.17 0.99 -8.63
N ILE A 27 10.71 -0.22 -8.96
CA ILE A 27 9.34 -0.66 -8.64
C ILE A 27 9.12 -0.61 -7.12
N GLN A 28 10.05 -1.13 -6.32
CA GLN A 28 9.91 -1.14 -4.86
C GLN A 28 9.89 0.28 -4.26
N GLU A 29 10.72 1.19 -4.76
CA GLU A 29 10.75 2.59 -4.32
C GLU A 29 9.43 3.32 -4.64
N ASP A 30 8.87 3.10 -5.83
CA ASP A 30 7.58 3.66 -6.24
C ASP A 30 6.43 3.15 -5.33
N TYR A 31 6.35 1.84 -5.10
CA TYR A 31 5.30 1.24 -4.25
C TYR A 31 5.42 1.68 -2.79
N SER A 32 6.63 1.75 -2.25
CA SER A 32 6.89 2.28 -0.90
C SER A 32 6.43 3.74 -0.77
N THR A 33 6.71 4.55 -1.79
CA THR A 33 6.28 5.96 -1.84
C THR A 33 4.75 6.09 -1.86
N VAL A 34 4.07 5.28 -2.68
CA VAL A 34 2.60 5.23 -2.75
C VAL A 34 2.01 4.78 -1.41
N LEU A 35 2.56 3.73 -0.79
CA LEU A 35 2.12 3.23 0.50
C LEU A 35 2.23 4.30 1.59
N HIS A 36 3.37 5.01 1.63
CA HIS A 36 3.59 6.11 2.55
C HIS A 36 2.57 7.25 2.33
N HIS A 37 2.31 7.62 1.08
CA HIS A 37 1.30 8.65 0.76
C HIS A 37 -0.10 8.25 1.25
N LEU A 38 -0.51 7.01 1.01
CA LEU A 38 -1.81 6.48 1.45
C LEU A 38 -1.94 6.46 2.97
N ARG A 39 -0.89 6.03 3.69
CA ARG A 39 -0.85 6.06 5.16
C ARG A 39 -1.02 7.49 5.69
N ARG A 40 -0.24 8.44 5.14
CA ARG A 40 -0.32 9.86 5.53
C ARG A 40 -1.71 10.46 5.27
N ARG A 41 -2.33 10.12 4.14
CA ARG A 41 -3.70 10.56 3.81
C ARG A 41 -4.74 9.97 4.78
N ARG A 42 -4.62 8.68 5.11
CA ARG A 42 -5.48 7.99 6.09
C ARG A 42 -5.44 8.67 7.46
N GLU A 43 -4.25 9.00 7.96
CA GLU A 43 -4.08 9.73 9.22
C GLU A 43 -4.70 11.12 9.18
N LYS A 44 -4.58 11.84 8.06
CA LYS A 44 -5.19 13.16 7.88
C LYS A 44 -6.72 13.07 7.93
N VAL A 45 -7.31 12.05 7.32
CA VAL A 45 -8.76 11.80 7.36
C VAL A 45 -9.21 11.40 8.77
N ALA A 46 -8.47 10.54 9.45
CA ALA A 46 -8.75 10.16 10.83
C ALA A 46 -8.73 11.37 11.78
N ARG A 47 -7.73 12.25 11.65
CA ARG A 47 -7.65 13.52 12.40
C ARG A 47 -8.88 14.40 12.14
N LYS A 48 -9.28 14.59 10.88
CA LYS A 48 -10.49 15.36 10.52
C LYS A 48 -11.77 14.73 11.05
N ALA A 49 -11.86 13.40 11.11
CA ALA A 49 -13.00 12.70 11.68
C ALA A 49 -13.08 12.90 13.20
N LYS A 50 -11.95 12.80 13.92
CA LYS A 50 -11.85 13.08 15.36
C LYS A 50 -12.28 14.52 15.68
N LEU A 51 -11.73 15.51 14.96
CA LEU A 51 -12.09 16.92 15.16
C LEU A 51 -13.59 17.16 15.01
N ARG A 52 -14.22 16.58 13.98
CA ARG A 52 -15.67 16.68 13.82
C ARG A 52 -16.46 16.02 14.93
N LYS A 53 -16.00 14.88 15.44
CA LYS A 53 -16.64 14.22 16.59
C LYS A 53 -16.57 15.13 17.82
N CYS A 54 -15.44 15.80 18.05
CA CYS A 54 -15.29 16.78 19.12
C CYS A 54 -16.21 18.00 18.93
N ILE A 55 -16.26 18.59 17.74
CA ILE A 55 -17.16 19.72 17.43
C ILE A 55 -18.62 19.31 17.62
N LYS A 56 -19.04 18.14 17.12
CA LYS A 56 -20.41 17.63 17.33
C LYS A 56 -20.73 17.42 18.80
N LYS A 57 -19.80 16.89 19.59
CA LYS A 57 -19.98 16.76 21.05
C LYS A 57 -20.13 18.12 21.72
N ALA A 58 -19.26 19.07 21.40
CA ALA A 58 -19.31 20.43 21.97
C ALA A 58 -20.60 21.17 21.58
N CYS A 59 -21.00 21.15 20.31
CA CYS A 59 -22.24 21.76 19.84
C CYS A 59 -23.49 21.05 20.39
N GLY A 60 -23.48 19.72 20.50
CA GLY A 60 -24.58 18.97 21.10
C GLY A 60 -24.78 19.31 22.58
N VAL A 61 -23.67 19.48 23.32
CA VAL A 61 -23.68 19.94 24.72
C VAL A 61 -24.22 21.38 24.82
N CYS A 62 -23.81 22.30 23.95
CA CYS A 62 -24.30 23.69 23.95
C CYS A 62 -25.80 23.81 23.65
N VAL A 63 -26.35 22.99 22.74
CA VAL A 63 -27.79 23.02 22.43
C VAL A 63 -28.63 22.55 23.63
N THR A 64 -28.15 21.56 24.38
CA THR A 64 -28.87 21.07 25.56
C THR A 64 -28.85 22.03 26.75
N THR A 65 -27.75 22.77 26.97
CA THR A 65 -27.67 23.77 28.06
C THR A 65 -28.36 25.08 27.75
N ALA A 66 -28.44 25.50 26.47
CA ALA A 66 -29.17 26.71 26.08
C ALA A 66 -30.70 26.55 26.20
N CYS A 67 -31.24 25.36 25.89
CA CYS A 67 -32.68 25.10 26.02
C CYS A 67 -33.14 24.93 27.48
N SER A 68 -32.28 24.48 28.39
CA SER A 68 -32.64 24.34 29.81
C SER A 68 -32.69 25.66 30.57
N LEU A 69 -31.94 26.69 30.15
CA LEU A 69 -32.02 28.01 30.78
C LEU A 69 -33.26 28.81 30.36
N ALA A 70 -33.76 28.63 29.13
CA ALA A 70 -34.96 29.32 28.65
C ALA A 70 -36.25 28.81 29.33
N ALA A 71 -36.27 27.56 29.80
CA ALA A 71 -37.44 27.01 30.50
C ALA A 71 -37.55 27.47 31.96
N HIS A 72 -36.43 27.84 32.62
CA HIS A 72 -36.44 28.26 34.02
C HIS A 72 -36.65 29.77 34.23
N THR A 73 -36.48 30.60 33.20
CA THR A 73 -36.82 32.04 33.29
C THR A 73 -38.30 32.33 33.03
N LEU A 74 -39.04 31.38 32.44
CA LEU A 74 -40.49 31.53 32.17
C LEU A 74 -41.39 31.22 33.37
N THR A 75 -40.87 30.63 34.46
CA THR A 75 -41.68 30.35 35.68
C THR A 75 -41.57 31.45 36.74
N PHE A 76 -40.68 32.44 36.57
CA PHE A 76 -40.55 33.56 37.51
C PHE A 76 -41.28 34.85 37.09
N ILE A 77 -42.05 34.80 35.99
CA ILE A 77 -42.90 35.92 35.54
C ILE A 77 -44.36 35.56 35.82
N PHE A 78 -44.70 35.36 37.09
CA PHE A 78 -46.10 35.29 37.52
C PHE A 78 -46.28 35.90 38.92
N MET A 79 -45.62 37.02 39.20
CA MET A 79 -46.04 37.95 40.26
C MET A 79 -45.41 39.35 40.05
N GLY A 80 -46.20 40.30 39.54
CA GLY A 80 -45.94 41.75 39.64
C GLY A 80 -45.75 42.49 38.29
N PRO A 81 -46.57 43.51 37.97
CA PRO A 81 -46.46 44.27 36.74
C PRO A 81 -45.49 45.46 36.88
N ALA A 82 -44.94 45.89 35.73
CA ALA A 82 -44.20 47.12 35.47
C ALA A 82 -42.67 47.07 35.64
N SER A 83 -41.96 46.81 34.54
CA SER A 83 -40.93 47.75 34.04
C SER A 83 -40.36 47.33 32.66
N VAL A 84 -40.52 48.29 31.74
CA VAL A 84 -39.59 48.71 30.68
C VAL A 84 -39.08 47.67 29.67
N LEU A 85 -39.77 47.69 28.54
CA LEU A 85 -39.30 47.46 27.18
C LEU A 85 -37.81 47.83 26.97
N SER A 86 -36.96 46.84 26.73
CA SER A 86 -35.67 47.03 26.06
C SER A 86 -35.54 45.98 24.98
N PHE A 87 -35.85 46.39 23.75
CA PHE A 87 -35.61 45.64 22.52
C PHE A 87 -34.10 45.39 22.38
N ILE A 88 -33.67 44.14 22.55
CA ILE A 88 -32.37 43.68 22.07
C ILE A 88 -32.58 43.32 20.59
N PRO A 89 -31.92 43.98 19.62
CA PRO A 89 -31.98 43.52 18.23
C PRO A 89 -31.17 42.22 18.12
N CYS A 90 -31.87 41.09 18.10
CA CYS A 90 -31.28 39.79 17.75
C CYS A 90 -31.06 39.69 16.24
N ASP A 91 -30.34 40.63 15.63
CA ASP A 91 -29.98 40.60 14.21
C ASP A 91 -28.52 40.14 13.98
N ALA A 92 -28.09 39.11 14.70
CA ALA A 92 -26.75 38.54 14.54
C ALA A 92 -26.73 37.01 14.40
N PHE A 93 -27.82 36.39 13.95
CA PHE A 93 -27.79 35.00 13.52
C PHE A 93 -28.48 34.83 12.17
N ASN A 94 -27.76 35.22 11.12
CA ASN A 94 -28.03 34.73 9.76
C ASN A 94 -27.23 33.42 9.56
N PRO A 95 -27.81 32.22 9.78
CA PRO A 95 -27.10 30.95 9.55
C PRO A 95 -26.88 30.62 8.05
N LYS A 96 -26.96 31.62 7.15
CA LYS A 96 -27.08 31.41 5.71
C LYS A 96 -25.77 31.46 4.91
N THR A 97 -24.60 31.64 5.52
CA THR A 97 -23.34 31.82 4.76
C THR A 97 -22.17 30.91 5.13
N LEU A 98 -22.40 29.78 5.80
CA LEU A 98 -21.41 28.70 5.80
C LEU A 98 -21.94 27.57 4.92
N LYS A 99 -21.50 27.57 3.66
CA LYS A 99 -21.64 26.44 2.72
C LYS A 99 -20.91 25.23 3.30
N PHE A 100 -21.52 24.59 4.29
CA PHE A 100 -21.11 23.34 4.92
C PHE A 100 -21.36 22.13 4.01
N LYS A 101 -21.08 22.26 2.70
CA LYS A 101 -21.04 21.11 1.79
C LYS A 101 -20.04 20.03 2.25
N PHE A 102 -19.14 20.37 3.16
CA PHE A 102 -18.17 19.46 3.79
C PHE A 102 -18.68 18.71 5.05
N LEU A 103 -19.91 18.95 5.53
CA LEU A 103 -20.47 18.31 6.75
C LEU A 103 -21.12 16.94 6.54
N ARG A 104 -21.11 16.37 5.33
CA ARG A 104 -21.58 14.98 5.16
C ARG A 104 -20.62 14.01 5.85
N SER A 105 -20.93 13.69 7.11
CA SER A 105 -20.25 12.69 7.95
C SER A 105 -19.97 11.37 7.20
N GLY A 106 -20.91 10.97 6.33
CA GLY A 106 -20.76 9.77 5.51
C GLY A 106 -19.64 9.85 4.47
N SER A 107 -19.29 11.03 3.94
CA SER A 107 -18.27 11.13 2.88
C SER A 107 -16.86 10.89 3.41
N LEU A 108 -16.51 11.38 4.60
CA LEU A 108 -15.19 11.07 5.18
C LEU A 108 -15.07 9.70 5.80
N LEU A 109 -16.18 9.11 6.24
CA LEU A 109 -16.17 7.70 6.62
C LEU A 109 -15.87 6.83 5.38
N LYS A 110 -16.56 7.08 4.26
CA LYS A 110 -16.31 6.41 2.97
C LYS A 110 -14.88 6.62 2.48
N VAL A 111 -14.38 7.86 2.46
CA VAL A 111 -12.98 8.15 2.08
C VAL A 111 -11.99 7.46 3.03
N GLY A 112 -12.29 7.40 4.33
CA GLY A 112 -11.46 6.68 5.30
C GLY A 112 -11.40 5.18 5.03
N GLN A 113 -12.53 4.56 4.70
CA GLN A 113 -12.62 3.14 4.32
C GLN A 113 -11.88 2.87 3.01
N GLN A 114 -12.06 3.71 1.98
CA GLN A 114 -11.33 3.58 0.72
C GLN A 114 -9.81 3.71 0.91
N LEU A 115 -9.36 4.65 1.75
CA LEU A 115 -7.94 4.79 2.09
C LEU A 115 -7.41 3.59 2.88
N ASP A 116 -8.22 2.97 3.76
CA ASP A 116 -7.83 1.76 4.50
C ASP A 116 -7.66 0.56 3.56
N VAL A 117 -8.61 0.36 2.65
CA VAL A 117 -8.56 -0.69 1.62
C VAL A 117 -7.37 -0.48 0.68
N ALA A 118 -7.16 0.74 0.20
CA ALA A 118 -6.02 1.08 -0.66
C ALA A 118 -4.68 0.87 0.05
N ALA A 119 -4.57 1.26 1.32
CA ALA A 119 -3.35 1.06 2.10
C ALA A 119 -3.05 -0.43 2.33
N LYS A 120 -4.07 -1.26 2.63
CA LYS A 120 -3.92 -2.71 2.75
C LYS A 120 -3.50 -3.35 1.44
N GLY A 121 -4.14 -3.00 0.33
CA GLY A 121 -3.78 -3.50 -1.00
C GLY A 121 -2.36 -3.13 -1.41
N THR A 122 -1.95 -1.89 -1.15
CA THR A 122 -0.59 -1.42 -1.46
C THR A 122 0.46 -2.12 -0.60
N TYR A 123 0.15 -2.42 0.67
CA TYR A 123 1.05 -3.20 1.54
C TYR A 123 1.24 -4.63 1.05
N ILE A 124 0.18 -5.28 0.56
CA ILE A 124 0.26 -6.63 -0.01
C ILE A 124 1.15 -6.61 -1.24
N LEU A 125 0.92 -5.67 -2.17
CA LEU A 125 1.75 -5.53 -3.37
C LEU A 125 3.22 -5.25 -3.04
N ASP A 126 3.51 -4.35 -2.10
CA ASP A 126 4.88 -4.08 -1.63
C ASP A 126 5.58 -5.35 -1.11
N ARG A 127 4.86 -6.19 -0.35
CA ARG A 127 5.39 -7.47 0.15
C ARG A 127 5.61 -8.50 -0.96
N ASP A 128 4.70 -8.55 -1.93
CA ASP A 128 4.82 -9.44 -3.08
C ASP A 128 6.05 -9.05 -3.92
N PHE A 129 6.23 -7.77 -4.23
CA PHE A 129 7.42 -7.28 -4.94
C PHE A 129 8.72 -7.55 -4.19
N ASP A 130 8.73 -7.37 -2.86
CA ASP A 130 9.87 -7.69 -2.00
C ASP A 130 10.21 -9.20 -2.03
N THR A 131 9.20 -10.06 -2.12
CA THR A 131 9.38 -11.52 -2.25
C THR A 131 9.94 -11.89 -3.63
N ILE A 132 9.31 -11.38 -4.69
CA ILE A 132 9.73 -11.59 -6.08
C ILE A 132 11.17 -11.11 -6.29
N SER A 133 11.51 -9.92 -5.79
CA SER A 133 12.86 -9.34 -5.88
C SER A 133 13.93 -10.25 -5.24
N ARG A 134 13.66 -10.76 -4.03
CA ARG A 134 14.60 -11.68 -3.37
C ARG A 134 14.75 -13.00 -4.11
N THR A 135 13.67 -13.57 -4.62
CA THR A 135 13.71 -14.82 -5.39
C THR A 135 14.49 -14.63 -6.69
N VAL A 136 14.25 -13.53 -7.42
CA VAL A 136 15.01 -13.19 -8.63
C VAL A 136 16.49 -13.01 -8.34
N SER A 137 16.87 -12.32 -7.27
CA SER A 137 18.28 -12.19 -6.86
C SER A 137 18.92 -13.55 -6.56
N ARG A 138 18.22 -14.44 -5.84
CA ARG A 138 18.73 -15.81 -5.59
C ARG A 138 18.92 -16.61 -6.87
N MET A 139 17.98 -16.52 -7.82
CA MET A 139 18.08 -17.21 -9.11
C MET A 139 19.21 -16.66 -9.96
N HIS A 140 19.39 -15.33 -9.94
CA HIS A 140 20.51 -14.66 -10.59
C HIS A 140 21.85 -15.18 -10.05
N ASP A 141 22.03 -15.17 -8.73
CA ASP A 141 23.27 -15.58 -8.08
C ASP A 141 23.57 -17.07 -8.32
N GLU A 142 22.54 -17.91 -8.34
CA GLU A 142 22.70 -19.32 -8.65
C GLU A 142 23.16 -19.56 -10.10
N ILE A 143 22.63 -18.82 -11.07
CA ILE A 143 23.10 -18.91 -12.47
C ILE A 143 24.56 -18.45 -12.58
N GLU A 144 24.93 -17.35 -11.94
CA GLU A 144 26.33 -16.87 -11.97
C GLU A 144 27.28 -17.87 -11.30
N ARG A 145 26.91 -18.43 -10.15
CA ARG A 145 27.67 -19.51 -9.49
C ARG A 145 27.87 -20.71 -10.42
N ASN A 146 26.81 -21.14 -11.10
CA ASN A 146 26.86 -22.26 -12.02
C ASN A 146 27.73 -21.97 -13.25
N LYS A 147 27.73 -20.73 -13.76
CA LYS A 147 28.63 -20.27 -14.83
C LYS A 147 30.08 -20.25 -14.37
N GLU A 148 30.36 -19.82 -13.14
CA GLU A 148 31.71 -19.85 -12.56
C GLU A 148 32.24 -21.29 -12.43
N ILE A 149 31.44 -22.21 -11.88
CA ILE A 149 31.79 -23.64 -11.77
C ILE A 149 32.10 -24.21 -13.16
N THR A 150 31.22 -23.92 -14.13
CA THR A 150 31.38 -24.40 -15.50
C THR A 150 32.64 -23.82 -16.16
N GLY A 151 32.84 -22.51 -16.05
CA GLY A 151 34.00 -21.82 -16.60
C GLY A 151 35.31 -22.31 -15.99
N PHE A 152 35.34 -22.54 -14.67
CA PHE A 152 36.48 -23.11 -13.98
C PHE A 152 36.80 -24.53 -14.45
N CYS A 153 35.79 -25.40 -14.58
CA CYS A 153 35.96 -26.76 -15.08
C CYS A 153 36.42 -26.81 -16.54
N LEU A 154 35.96 -25.88 -17.39
CA LEU A 154 36.40 -25.75 -18.78
C LEU A 154 37.85 -25.26 -18.89
N LYS A 155 38.28 -24.35 -18.01
CA LYS A 155 39.67 -23.82 -17.98
C LYS A 155 40.70 -24.90 -17.62
N ARG A 156 40.36 -25.85 -16.74
CA ARG A 156 41.23 -27.00 -16.39
C ARG A 156 41.39 -28.05 -17.51
N ARG A 157 40.74 -27.83 -18.66
CA ARG A 157 40.90 -28.42 -20.01
C ARG A 157 41.09 -29.92 -20.25
N LYS A 158 41.34 -30.83 -19.28
CA LYS A 158 41.63 -32.25 -19.64
C LYS A 158 41.14 -33.33 -18.68
N CYS A 159 40.48 -33.00 -17.57
CA CYS A 159 39.99 -34.04 -16.67
C CYS A 159 38.53 -34.37 -16.99
N LYS A 160 38.25 -35.53 -17.57
CA LYS A 160 36.87 -36.03 -17.78
C LYS A 160 36.04 -35.93 -16.48
N PHE A 161 36.70 -36.15 -15.34
CA PHE A 161 36.12 -36.01 -14.01
C PHE A 161 35.68 -34.57 -13.66
N SER A 162 36.39 -33.52 -14.09
CA SER A 162 36.00 -32.13 -13.77
C SER A 162 34.77 -31.68 -14.57
N VAL A 163 34.67 -32.10 -15.84
CA VAL A 163 33.47 -31.85 -16.66
C VAL A 163 32.28 -32.63 -16.09
N GLN A 164 32.49 -33.89 -15.71
CA GLN A 164 31.44 -34.71 -15.10
C GLN A 164 30.96 -34.16 -13.75
N ALA A 165 31.86 -33.63 -12.92
CA ALA A 165 31.51 -32.97 -11.67
C ALA A 165 30.67 -31.70 -11.90
N ALA A 166 31.05 -30.87 -12.88
CA ALA A 166 30.28 -29.67 -13.24
C ALA A 166 28.86 -30.04 -13.71
N VAL A 167 28.73 -31.05 -14.57
CA VAL A 167 27.42 -31.54 -15.04
C VAL A 167 26.58 -32.07 -13.87
N LYS A 168 27.19 -32.78 -12.91
CA LYS A 168 26.48 -33.27 -11.73
C LYS A 168 25.97 -32.11 -10.87
N GLU A 169 26.75 -31.06 -10.70
CA GLU A 169 26.34 -29.89 -9.92
C GLU A 169 25.24 -29.10 -10.62
N LEU A 170 25.37 -28.87 -11.93
CA LEU A 170 24.32 -28.25 -12.76
C LEU A 170 22.98 -29.00 -12.70
N ARG A 171 23.02 -30.34 -12.66
CA ARG A 171 21.80 -31.14 -12.53
C ARG A 171 21.14 -30.99 -11.16
N LYS A 172 21.92 -30.84 -10.08
CA LYS A 172 21.36 -30.58 -8.76
C LYS A 172 20.75 -29.19 -8.69
N SER A 173 21.45 -28.19 -9.25
CA SER A 173 20.96 -26.81 -9.26
C SER A 173 19.72 -26.66 -10.15
N ASP A 174 19.59 -27.40 -11.25
CA ASP A 174 18.38 -27.40 -12.11
C ASP A 174 17.11 -27.75 -11.32
N VAL A 175 17.16 -28.75 -10.42
CA VAL A 175 16.00 -29.14 -9.60
C VAL A 175 15.59 -28.01 -8.65
N TRP A 176 16.55 -27.43 -7.93
CA TRP A 176 16.27 -26.28 -7.06
C TRP A 176 15.77 -25.07 -7.86
N PHE A 177 16.39 -24.81 -9.01
CA PHE A 177 16.07 -23.69 -9.87
C PHE A 177 14.66 -23.78 -10.44
N ARG A 178 14.24 -24.96 -10.92
CA ARG A 178 12.86 -25.20 -11.35
C ARG A 178 11.85 -24.96 -10.24
N LYS A 179 12.16 -25.40 -9.02
CA LYS A 179 11.30 -25.14 -7.86
C LYS A 179 11.17 -23.64 -7.60
N GLN A 180 12.30 -22.91 -7.57
CA GLN A 180 12.29 -21.46 -7.39
C GLN A 180 11.58 -20.71 -8.54
N LEU A 181 11.70 -21.19 -9.78
CA LEU A 181 11.00 -20.63 -10.94
C LEU A 181 9.48 -20.76 -10.77
N ASN A 182 9.00 -21.93 -10.35
CA ASN A 182 7.57 -22.15 -10.10
C ASN A 182 7.05 -21.27 -8.96
N GLU A 183 7.79 -21.17 -7.86
CA GLU A 183 7.46 -20.26 -6.75
C GLU A 183 7.43 -18.79 -7.21
N LEU A 184 8.38 -18.39 -8.06
CA LEU A 184 8.43 -17.06 -8.64
C LEU A 184 7.21 -16.79 -9.55
N GLU A 185 6.86 -17.74 -10.41
CA GLU A 185 5.70 -17.64 -11.30
C GLU A 185 4.41 -17.48 -10.50
N GLU A 186 4.23 -18.28 -9.44
CA GLU A 186 3.07 -18.18 -8.55
C GLU A 186 2.96 -16.79 -7.91
N HIS A 187 4.06 -16.28 -7.34
CA HIS A 187 4.08 -14.94 -6.74
C HIS A 187 3.79 -13.83 -7.75
N VAL A 188 4.32 -13.93 -8.98
CA VAL A 188 4.05 -12.97 -10.05
C VAL A 188 2.57 -13.02 -10.46
N CYS A 189 2.00 -14.21 -10.64
CA CYS A 189 0.60 -14.39 -10.97
C CYS A 189 -0.33 -13.82 -9.89
N LEU A 190 -0.08 -14.13 -8.61
CA LEU A 190 -0.84 -13.59 -7.48
C LEU A 190 -0.77 -12.06 -7.40
N CYS A 191 0.43 -11.50 -7.63
CA CYS A 191 0.62 -10.05 -7.69
C CYS A 191 -0.22 -9.42 -8.83
N LEU A 192 -0.17 -9.99 -10.03
CA LEU A 192 -0.95 -9.52 -11.18
C LEU A 192 -2.47 -9.61 -10.94
N VAL A 193 -2.95 -10.68 -10.31
CA VAL A 193 -4.36 -10.82 -9.92
C VAL A 193 -4.76 -9.71 -8.95
N THR A 194 -3.91 -9.42 -7.96
CA THR A 194 -4.15 -8.34 -6.98
C THR A 194 -4.21 -6.97 -7.66
N ILE A 195 -3.29 -6.68 -8.59
CA ILE A 195 -3.28 -5.44 -9.39
C ILE A 195 -4.55 -5.33 -10.24
N ASN A 196 -4.92 -6.39 -10.95
CA ASN A 196 -6.09 -6.40 -11.81
C ASN A 196 -7.39 -6.22 -11.01
N ARG A 197 -7.48 -6.84 -9.84
CA ARG A 197 -8.60 -6.62 -8.92
C ARG A 197 -8.66 -5.18 -8.42
N ALA A 198 -7.52 -4.58 -8.06
CA ALA A 198 -7.45 -3.19 -7.65
C ALA A 198 -7.92 -2.25 -8.77
N ARG A 199 -7.48 -2.48 -10.01
CA ARG A 199 -7.92 -1.72 -11.20
C ARG A 199 -9.42 -1.87 -11.46
N ALA A 200 -9.96 -3.09 -11.39
CA ALA A 200 -11.40 -3.33 -11.58
C ALA A 200 -12.26 -2.61 -10.53
N LEU A 201 -11.81 -2.60 -9.26
CA LEU A 201 -12.47 -1.86 -8.21
C LEU A 201 -12.42 -0.34 -8.44
N MET A 202 -11.30 0.18 -8.95
CA MET A 202 -11.20 1.60 -9.32
C MET A 202 -12.18 2.00 -10.43
N ILE A 203 -12.31 1.17 -11.47
CA ILE A 203 -13.27 1.41 -12.57
C ILE A 203 -14.71 1.40 -12.07
N LYS A 204 -15.04 0.53 -11.10
CA LYS A 204 -16.40 0.42 -10.54
C LYS A 204 -16.77 1.58 -9.62
N GLU A 205 -15.79 2.20 -8.96
CA GLU A 205 -16.01 3.31 -8.02
C GLU A 205 -15.87 4.70 -8.68
N MET A 206 -15.48 4.75 -9.96
CA MET A 206 -15.54 5.95 -10.82
C MET A 206 -16.92 6.12 -11.43
#